data_AF-A0A2E9Q6U2-F1
#
_entry.id   AF-A0A2E9Q6U2-F1
#
_cell.length_a   1.000
_cell.length_b   1.000
_cell.length_c   1.000
_cell.angle_alpha   90.00
_cell.angle_beta   90.00
_cell.angle_gamma   90.00
#
_symmetry.space_group_name_H-M   'P 1'
#
loop_
_entity.id
_entity.type
_entity.pdbx_description
1 polymer ?
#
loop_
_entity_poly.entity_id
_entity_poly.type
_entity_poly.pdbx_seq_one_letter_code
_entity_poly.pdbx_strand_id
1 'polypeptide(L)'
;METRKEPTLAGWMKDHSNGALREYGETVLRLTEKFDLAEPRVLAEYPLGESLFPILAFQIKSSRVIVRHEPGRWPNAFLVSVEAASPVHSLFGLFDPTLDLSGSRIPGMNPEWLFTSYSKDQKRFSCELEDEWDLAMLFRILKSMGLLDWAAIPNRKEGDSR
;
A
#
# COMPACT_ATOMS: atom_id res chain seq x y z
N MET A 1 -11.90 -20.11 18.24
CA MET A 1 -12.23 -19.35 17.03
C MET A 1 -11.00 -19.43 16.15
N GLU A 2 -10.99 -20.34 15.19
CA GLU A 2 -9.85 -20.50 14.28
C GLU A 2 -9.75 -19.25 13.40
N THR A 3 -8.69 -18.46 13.60
CA THR A 3 -8.30 -17.42 12.66
C THR A 3 -7.91 -18.12 11.36
N ARG A 4 -8.84 -18.21 10.40
CA ARG A 4 -8.51 -18.55 9.01
C ARG A 4 -7.38 -17.62 8.59
N LYS A 5 -6.20 -18.17 8.34
CA LYS A 5 -5.11 -17.39 7.74
C LYS A 5 -5.60 -16.92 6.37
N GLU A 6 -5.52 -15.61 6.14
CA GLU A 6 -5.79 -15.02 4.83
C GLU A 6 -4.90 -15.69 3.77
N PRO A 7 -5.42 -16.01 2.58
CA PRO A 7 -4.62 -16.61 1.54
C PRO A 7 -3.53 -15.65 1.07
N THR A 8 -2.39 -16.20 0.65
CA THR A 8 -1.33 -15.40 0.05
C THR A 8 -1.61 -15.17 -1.44
N LEU A 9 -0.97 -14.18 -2.04
CA LEU A 9 -1.13 -13.91 -3.48
C LEU A 9 -0.77 -15.12 -4.35
N ALA A 10 0.35 -15.81 -4.08
CA ALA A 10 0.74 -16.98 -4.87
C ALA A 10 -0.23 -18.15 -4.70
N GLY A 11 -0.83 -18.30 -3.52
CA GLY A 11 -1.92 -19.26 -3.31
C GLY A 11 -3.14 -18.90 -4.15
N TRP A 12 -3.58 -17.64 -4.08
CA TRP A 12 -4.72 -17.12 -4.82
C TRP A 12 -4.56 -17.25 -6.35
N MET A 13 -3.36 -16.97 -6.87
CA MET A 13 -3.07 -17.07 -8.32
C MET A 13 -3.14 -18.51 -8.86
N LYS A 14 -2.96 -19.54 -8.02
CA LYS A 14 -3.11 -20.94 -8.47
C LYS A 14 -4.57 -21.27 -8.82
N ASP A 15 -5.50 -20.61 -8.15
CA ASP A 15 -6.94 -20.84 -8.31
C ASP A 15 -7.56 -19.94 -9.39
N HIS A 16 -6.84 -18.91 -9.87
CA HIS A 16 -7.33 -17.90 -10.81
C HIS A 16 -6.43 -17.77 -12.05
N SER A 17 -6.84 -18.34 -13.18
CA SER A 17 -5.98 -18.56 -14.36
C SER A 17 -6.24 -17.65 -15.58
N ASN A 18 -6.90 -16.50 -15.43
CA ASN A 18 -7.06 -15.54 -16.54
C ASN A 18 -5.77 -14.74 -16.80
N GLY A 19 -5.44 -14.47 -18.06
CA GLY A 19 -4.20 -13.80 -18.49
C GLY A 19 -3.99 -12.41 -17.87
N ALA A 20 -5.04 -11.58 -17.80
CA ALA A 20 -4.94 -10.23 -17.20
C ALA A 20 -4.68 -10.29 -15.67
N LEU A 21 -5.26 -11.27 -14.98
CA LEU A 21 -5.02 -11.48 -13.54
C LEU A 21 -3.61 -11.98 -13.28
N ARG A 22 -3.10 -12.82 -14.18
CA ARG A 22 -1.73 -13.31 -14.14
C ARG A 22 -0.72 -12.17 -14.31
N GLU A 23 -0.93 -11.28 -15.26
CA GLU A 23 -0.05 -10.12 -15.48
C GLU A 23 0.00 -9.21 -14.24
N TYR A 24 -1.17 -8.88 -13.68
CA TYR A 24 -1.24 -8.11 -12.43
C TYR A 24 -0.51 -8.80 -11.27
N GLY A 25 -0.78 -10.11 -11.08
CA GLY A 25 -0.11 -10.90 -10.05
C GLY A 25 1.41 -10.96 -10.22
N GLU A 26 1.90 -11.14 -11.45
CA GLU A 26 3.32 -11.11 -11.79
C GLU A 26 3.95 -9.72 -11.53
N THR A 27 3.26 -8.63 -11.86
CA THR A 27 3.70 -7.26 -11.49
C THR A 27 3.87 -7.14 -9.98
N VAL A 28 2.87 -7.59 -9.20
CA VAL A 28 2.95 -7.50 -7.74
C VAL A 28 4.09 -8.36 -7.18
N LEU A 29 4.28 -9.58 -7.70
CA LEU A 29 5.39 -10.43 -7.29
C LEU A 29 6.75 -9.77 -7.57
N ARG A 30 6.95 -9.20 -8.77
CA ARG A 30 8.16 -8.42 -9.09
C ARG A 30 8.36 -7.24 -8.13
N LEU A 31 7.29 -6.56 -7.74
CA LEU A 31 7.34 -5.46 -6.78
C LEU A 31 7.80 -5.96 -5.40
N THR A 32 7.26 -7.10 -4.95
CA THR A 32 7.65 -7.70 -3.66
C THR A 32 9.11 -8.13 -3.65
N GLU A 33 9.61 -8.72 -4.74
CA GLU A 33 11.02 -9.09 -4.89
C GLU A 33 11.93 -7.86 -4.92
N LYS A 34 11.61 -6.86 -5.75
CA LYS A 34 12.38 -5.62 -5.89
C LYS A 34 12.58 -4.89 -4.57
N PHE A 35 11.57 -4.92 -3.71
CA PHE A 35 11.59 -4.28 -2.41
C PHE A 35 11.80 -5.24 -1.25
N ASP A 36 12.19 -6.50 -1.48
CA ASP A 36 12.43 -7.53 -0.45
C ASP A 36 11.32 -7.51 0.63
N LEU A 37 10.08 -7.64 0.17
CA LEU A 37 8.88 -7.62 0.99
C LEU A 37 8.41 -9.05 1.27
N ALA A 38 7.76 -9.24 2.41
CA ALA A 38 6.99 -10.46 2.65
C ALA A 38 5.84 -10.57 1.62
N GLU A 39 5.45 -11.80 1.33
CA GLU A 39 4.35 -12.07 0.40
C GLU A 39 3.05 -11.37 0.86
N PRO A 40 2.36 -10.63 -0.01
CA PRO A 40 1.14 -9.92 0.36
C PRO A 40 0.00 -10.90 0.63
N ARG A 41 -0.86 -10.50 1.55
CA ARG A 41 -2.09 -11.23 1.90
C ARG A 41 -3.24 -10.73 1.06
N VAL A 42 -4.11 -11.64 0.62
CA VAL A 42 -5.37 -11.29 -0.03
C VAL A 42 -6.41 -11.07 1.07
N LEU A 43 -6.89 -9.84 1.20
CA LEU A 43 -7.90 -9.47 2.20
C LEU A 43 -9.32 -9.75 1.72
N ALA A 44 -9.57 -9.53 0.44
CA ALA A 44 -10.88 -9.65 -0.20
C ALA A 44 -10.72 -9.72 -1.72
N GLU A 45 -11.83 -9.95 -2.41
CA GLU A 45 -11.91 -9.96 -3.87
C GLU A 45 -13.05 -9.02 -4.31
N TYR A 46 -12.94 -8.48 -5.51
CA TYR A 46 -14.01 -7.69 -6.12
C TYR A 46 -14.13 -8.01 -7.61
N PRO A 47 -15.36 -7.99 -8.15
CA PRO A 47 -15.57 -8.15 -9.57
C PRO A 47 -15.13 -6.88 -10.31
N LEU A 48 -14.45 -7.08 -11.43
CA LEU A 48 -14.17 -6.05 -12.41
C LEU A 48 -14.27 -6.65 -13.82
N GLY A 49 -15.31 -6.24 -14.54
CA GLY A 49 -15.73 -6.94 -15.75
C GLY A 49 -16.09 -8.39 -15.44
N GLU A 50 -15.50 -9.33 -16.17
CA GLU A 50 -15.71 -10.78 -16.01
C GLU A 50 -14.69 -11.45 -15.08
N SER A 51 -13.81 -10.68 -14.45
CA SER A 51 -12.71 -11.20 -13.62
C SER A 51 -12.84 -10.77 -12.16
N LEU A 52 -12.34 -11.60 -11.25
CA LEU A 52 -12.20 -11.29 -9.83
C LEU A 52 -10.78 -10.81 -9.56
N PHE A 53 -10.63 -9.61 -9.02
CA PHE A 53 -9.34 -9.04 -8.64
C PHE A 53 -9.16 -9.09 -7.12
N PRO A 54 -7.93 -9.36 -6.64
CA PRO A 54 -7.68 -9.41 -5.21
C PRO A 54 -7.39 -8.00 -4.67
N ILE A 55 -7.77 -7.77 -3.41
CA ILE A 55 -7.35 -6.61 -2.61
C ILE A 55 -6.21 -7.09 -1.73
N LEU A 56 -5.05 -6.46 -1.87
CA LEU A 56 -3.80 -6.94 -1.30
C LEU A 56 -3.38 -6.11 -0.09
N ALA A 57 -2.92 -6.78 0.96
CA ALA A 57 -2.27 -6.16 2.10
C ALA A 57 -0.77 -6.47 2.11
N PHE A 58 0.03 -5.41 2.10
CA PHE A 58 1.47 -5.44 2.26
C PHE A 58 1.84 -4.99 3.67
N GLN A 59 2.85 -5.63 4.25
CA GLN A 59 3.53 -5.15 5.44
C GLN A 59 4.89 -4.60 5.02
N ILE A 60 5.10 -3.30 5.18
CA ILE A 60 6.35 -2.61 4.83
C ILE A 60 6.89 -1.95 6.10
N LYS A 61 7.90 -2.56 6.73
CA LYS A 61 8.37 -2.15 8.07
C LYS A 61 7.20 -2.06 9.06
N SER A 62 6.98 -0.90 9.68
CA SER A 62 5.91 -0.59 10.62
C SER A 62 4.66 -0.01 9.94
N SER A 63 4.53 -0.17 8.62
CA SER A 63 3.40 0.34 7.84
C SER A 63 2.64 -0.80 7.20
N ARG A 64 1.32 -0.75 7.28
CA ARG A 64 0.39 -1.59 6.54
C ARG A 64 -0.12 -0.82 5.34
N VAL A 65 -0.08 -1.44 4.17
CA VAL A 65 -0.55 -0.85 2.91
C VAL A 65 -1.57 -1.77 2.27
N ILE A 66 -2.77 -1.26 2.02
CA ILE A 66 -3.83 -1.98 1.32
C ILE A 66 -3.91 -1.42 -0.10
N VAL A 67 -3.87 -2.30 -1.09
CA VAL A 67 -3.86 -1.94 -2.51
C VAL A 67 -5.03 -2.61 -3.21
N ARG A 68 -5.82 -1.81 -3.91
CA ARG A 68 -6.87 -2.24 -4.84
C ARG A 68 -6.53 -1.69 -6.23
N HIS A 69 -6.55 -2.55 -7.24
CA HIS A 69 -6.16 -2.19 -8.61
C HIS A 69 -7.39 -1.77 -9.43
N GLU A 70 -7.40 -0.57 -10.01
CA GLU A 70 -8.53 -0.09 -10.82
C GLU A 70 -8.17 -0.01 -12.31
N PRO A 71 -7.99 -1.15 -13.01
CA PRO A 71 -7.72 -1.12 -14.44
C PRO A 71 -8.94 -0.56 -15.17
N GLY A 72 -8.71 0.42 -16.04
CA GLY A 72 -9.77 1.05 -16.84
C GLY A 72 -10.18 2.45 -16.40
N ARG A 73 -9.68 2.96 -15.26
CA ARG A 73 -9.63 4.40 -15.03
C ARG A 73 -8.35 4.89 -15.72
N TRP A 74 -8.42 5.88 -16.60
CA TRP A 74 -7.23 6.46 -17.22
C TRP A 74 -6.77 7.69 -16.41
N PRO A 75 -5.49 7.75 -15.98
CA PRO A 75 -4.47 6.69 -16.00
C PRO A 75 -4.75 5.56 -14.98
N ASN A 76 -4.25 4.35 -15.24
CA ASN A 76 -4.56 3.10 -14.50
C ASN A 76 -4.40 3.28 -12.97
N ALA A 77 -5.50 3.56 -12.28
CA ALA A 77 -5.42 4.00 -10.90
C ALA A 77 -5.22 2.82 -9.93
N PHE A 78 -4.36 3.00 -8.93
CA PHE A 78 -4.35 2.18 -7.72
C PHE A 78 -5.03 2.97 -6.61
N LEU A 79 -6.02 2.35 -5.96
CA LEU A 79 -6.53 2.88 -4.70
C LEU A 79 -5.73 2.26 -3.56
N VAL A 80 -5.07 3.12 -2.79
CA VAL A 80 -4.13 2.71 -1.75
C VAL A 80 -4.51 3.31 -0.42
N SER A 81 -4.56 2.49 0.62
CA SER A 81 -4.72 2.93 2.00
C SER A 81 -3.48 2.59 2.82
N VAL A 82 -2.94 3.58 3.51
CA VAL A 82 -1.71 3.47 4.31
C VAL A 82 -2.04 3.69 5.77
N GLU A 83 -1.54 2.80 6.62
CA GLU A 83 -1.53 2.93 8.06
C GLU A 83 -0.10 2.72 8.57
N ALA A 84 0.52 3.78 9.08
CA ALA A 84 1.92 3.79 9.51
C ALA A 84 2.03 4.14 11.00
N ALA A 85 3.05 3.60 11.67
CA ALA A 85 3.33 3.94 13.07
C ALA A 85 3.73 5.42 13.29
N SER A 86 4.38 6.02 12.29
CA SER A 86 4.87 7.41 12.29
C SER A 86 4.40 8.15 11.05
N PRO A 87 4.34 9.50 11.06
CA PRO A 87 3.89 10.27 9.88
C PRO A 87 4.79 9.99 8.67
N VAL A 88 4.18 9.78 7.50
CA VAL A 88 4.91 9.53 6.25
C VAL A 88 5.22 10.86 5.57
N HIS A 89 6.36 11.47 5.86
CA HIS A 89 6.77 12.71 5.20
C HIS A 89 7.24 12.46 3.75
N SER A 90 7.19 13.50 2.91
CA SER A 90 7.73 13.51 1.53
C SER A 90 6.92 12.77 0.45
N LEU A 91 5.58 12.76 0.57
CA LEU A 91 4.68 12.24 -0.48
C LEU A 91 4.17 13.32 -1.46
N PHE A 92 4.72 14.54 -1.39
CA PHE A 92 4.28 15.64 -2.25
C PHE A 92 4.54 15.34 -3.73
N GLY A 93 3.51 15.55 -4.56
CA GLY A 93 3.57 15.33 -6.00
C GLY A 93 3.36 13.89 -6.45
N LEU A 94 3.19 12.94 -5.52
CA LEU A 94 2.91 11.54 -5.83
C LEU A 94 1.42 11.26 -6.06
N PHE A 95 0.54 12.04 -5.43
CA PHE A 95 -0.91 11.95 -5.52
C PHE A 95 -1.56 13.24 -5.02
N ASP A 96 -2.88 13.39 -5.19
CA ASP A 96 -3.66 14.48 -4.58
C ASP A 96 -3.75 14.30 -3.06
N PRO A 97 -3.10 15.16 -2.24
CA PRO A 97 -3.08 15.01 -0.78
C PRO A 97 -4.41 15.37 -0.11
N THR A 98 -5.39 15.87 -0.87
CA THR A 98 -6.68 16.35 -0.36
C THR A 98 -7.81 15.34 -0.54
N LEU A 99 -7.59 14.27 -1.31
CA LEU A 99 -8.57 13.21 -1.52
C LEU A 99 -8.99 12.57 -0.19
N ASP A 100 -10.28 12.63 0.12
CA ASP A 100 -10.87 12.01 1.31
C ASP A 100 -11.78 10.87 0.90
N LEU A 101 -11.39 9.64 1.24
CA LEU A 101 -12.18 8.44 0.95
C LEU A 101 -12.94 7.93 2.18
N SER A 102 -12.80 8.61 3.33
CA SER A 102 -13.49 8.20 4.55
C SER A 102 -15.01 8.27 4.37
N GLY A 103 -15.71 7.20 4.75
CA GLY A 103 -17.17 7.08 4.55
C GLY A 103 -17.61 6.76 3.12
N SER A 104 -16.69 6.64 2.17
CA SER A 104 -17.00 6.18 0.81
C SER A 104 -17.42 4.71 0.80
N ARG A 105 -18.23 4.32 -0.19
CA ARG A 105 -18.61 2.92 -0.42
C ARG A 105 -17.95 2.45 -1.71
N ILE A 106 -16.91 1.64 -1.56
CA ILE A 106 -16.12 1.11 -2.67
C ILE A 106 -16.31 -0.41 -2.71
N PRO A 107 -16.73 -1.00 -3.84
CA PRO A 107 -16.95 -2.44 -3.95
C PRO A 107 -15.72 -3.26 -3.50
N GLY A 108 -15.95 -4.25 -2.63
CA GLY A 108 -14.92 -5.12 -2.06
C GLY A 108 -14.07 -4.51 -0.95
N MET A 109 -14.05 -3.18 -0.77
CA MET A 109 -13.31 -2.53 0.31
C MET A 109 -14.17 -2.43 1.57
N ASN A 110 -13.66 -2.92 2.70
CA ASN A 110 -14.26 -2.63 4.00
C ASN A 110 -14.14 -1.11 4.28
N PRO A 111 -15.20 -0.42 4.72
CA PRO A 111 -15.14 1.00 5.10
C PRO A 111 -14.02 1.33 6.10
N GLU A 112 -13.65 0.41 6.99
CA GLU A 112 -12.55 0.59 7.95
C GLU A 112 -11.16 0.63 7.29
N TRP A 113 -11.05 0.24 6.02
CA TRP A 113 -9.83 0.33 5.23
C TRP A 113 -9.74 1.63 4.44
N LEU A 114 -10.77 2.48 4.47
CA LEU A 114 -10.81 3.75 3.75
C LEU A 114 -10.60 4.89 4.75
N PHE A 115 -9.49 5.58 4.59
CA PHE A 115 -9.05 6.62 5.51
C PHE A 115 -9.29 8.01 4.92
N THR A 116 -9.06 9.01 5.76
CA THR A 116 -9.15 10.41 5.38
C THR A 116 -7.99 10.82 4.48
N SER A 117 -7.93 12.11 4.11
CA SER A 117 -6.89 12.65 3.25
C SER A 117 -5.53 12.72 3.95
N TYR A 118 -4.45 12.58 3.17
CA TYR A 118 -3.07 12.73 3.66
C TYR A 118 -2.82 14.10 4.31
N SER A 119 -3.46 15.16 3.81
CA SER A 119 -3.38 16.51 4.38
C SER A 119 -3.95 16.60 5.81
N LYS A 120 -4.86 15.70 6.19
CA LYS A 120 -5.47 15.64 7.53
C LYS A 120 -4.74 14.68 8.46
N ASP A 121 -4.33 13.51 7.97
CA ASP A 121 -3.63 12.50 8.76
C ASP A 121 -2.51 11.81 7.95
N GLN A 122 -1.26 12.19 8.21
CA GLN A 122 -0.08 11.63 7.53
C GLN A 122 0.30 10.21 8.02
N LYS A 123 -0.38 9.66 9.02
CA LYS A 123 -0.20 8.28 9.49
C LYS A 123 -1.24 7.33 8.92
N ARG A 124 -2.46 7.82 8.69
CA ARG A 124 -3.61 7.01 8.28
C ARG A 124 -4.38 7.72 7.17
N PHE A 125 -4.02 7.43 5.92
CA PHE A 125 -4.60 8.09 4.75
C PHE A 125 -4.88 7.14 3.60
N SER A 126 -5.82 7.51 2.75
CA SER A 126 -6.04 6.87 1.47
C SER A 126 -5.68 7.82 0.32
N CYS A 127 -5.25 7.26 -0.80
CA CYS A 127 -4.83 8.00 -1.98
C CYS A 127 -5.11 7.19 -3.26
N GLU A 128 -5.09 7.89 -4.38
CA GLU A 128 -5.09 7.29 -5.72
C GLU A 128 -3.71 7.52 -6.33
N LEU A 129 -3.09 6.45 -6.86
CA LEU A 129 -1.81 6.50 -7.58
C LEU A 129 -2.08 6.20 -9.06
N GLU A 130 -1.33 6.84 -9.97
CA GLU A 130 -1.66 6.80 -11.40
C GLU A 130 -1.13 5.57 -12.13
N ASP A 131 -0.07 4.94 -11.61
CA ASP A 131 0.55 3.78 -12.22
C ASP A 131 1.40 2.94 -11.25
N GLU A 132 2.08 1.92 -11.80
CA GLU A 132 2.98 1.03 -11.07
C GLU A 132 4.24 1.74 -10.54
N TRP A 133 4.69 2.81 -11.19
CA TRP A 133 5.85 3.59 -10.77
C TRP A 133 5.55 4.39 -9.51
N ASP A 134 4.37 5.00 -9.44
CA ASP A 134 3.91 5.70 -8.25
C ASP A 134 3.76 4.75 -7.07
N LEU A 135 3.20 3.56 -7.30
CA LEU A 135 3.11 2.51 -6.28
C LEU A 135 4.50 2.08 -5.79
N ALA A 136 5.44 1.87 -6.72
CA ALA A 136 6.82 1.55 -6.38
C ALA A 136 7.52 2.69 -5.62
N MET A 137 7.23 3.95 -5.95
CA MET A 137 7.78 5.11 -5.26
C MET A 137 7.25 5.20 -3.84
N LEU A 138 5.94 5.00 -3.63
CA LEU A 138 5.35 4.92 -2.29
C LEU A 138 6.03 3.84 -1.46
N PHE A 139 6.18 2.63 -2.01
CA PHE A 139 6.82 1.51 -1.32
C PHE A 139 8.28 1.82 -0.95
N ARG A 140 9.01 2.48 -1.86
CA ARG A 140 10.38 2.95 -1.59
C ARG A 140 10.44 3.95 -0.43
N ILE A 141 9.52 4.91 -0.40
CA ILE A 141 9.45 5.93 0.67
C ILE A 141 9.15 5.25 2.00
N LEU A 142 8.13 4.38 2.05
CA LEU A 142 7.76 3.63 3.25
C LEU A 142 8.92 2.73 3.74
N LYS A 143 9.64 2.07 2.82
CA LYS A 143 10.84 1.30 3.15
C LYS A 143 12.01 2.20 3.62
N SER A 144 12.02 3.48 3.28
CA SER A 144 13.04 4.43 3.72
C SER A 144 12.69 5.12 5.04
N MET A 145 11.44 5.01 5.52
CA MET A 145 11.05 5.53 6.83
C MET A 145 11.88 4.88 7.95
N GLY A 146 12.39 5.71 8.88
CA GLY A 146 13.34 5.31 9.91
C GLY A 146 14.82 5.25 9.46
N LEU A 147 15.12 5.33 8.16
CA LEU A 147 16.49 5.60 7.68
C LEU A 147 16.79 7.10 7.59
N LEU A 148 15.78 7.97 7.59
CA LEU A 148 16.00 9.43 7.59
C LEU A 148 16.11 9.99 9.01
N ASP A 149 15.57 9.29 10.02
CA ASP A 149 15.65 9.71 11.41
C ASP A 149 17.07 9.59 12.01
N TRP A 150 17.90 8.64 11.54
CA TRP A 150 19.29 8.53 12.01
C TRP A 150 20.24 9.54 11.35
N ALA A 151 19.94 9.98 10.14
CA ALA A 151 20.75 10.96 9.42
C ALA A 151 20.49 12.42 9.87
N ALA A 152 19.42 12.65 10.64
CA ALA A 152 19.01 13.97 11.12
C ALA A 152 19.44 14.28 12.57
N ILE A 153 20.30 13.46 13.20
CA ILE A 153 20.88 13.76 14.51
C ILE A 153 22.27 14.39 14.30
N PRO A 154 22.40 15.73 14.27
CA PRO A 154 23.70 16.34 14.45
C PRO A 154 24.15 16.05 15.88
N ASN A 155 25.23 15.26 16.03
CA ASN A 155 26.08 15.12 17.21
C ASN A 155 25.64 15.97 18.42
N ARG A 156 24.74 15.44 19.25
CA ARG A 156 24.62 15.92 20.63
C ARG A 156 25.78 15.27 21.36
N LYS A 157 26.93 15.95 21.35
CA LYS A 157 28.08 15.58 22.19
C LYS A 157 27.53 15.42 23.62
N GLU A 158 27.65 14.20 24.11
CA GLU A 158 27.44 13.85 25.50
C GLU A 158 28.32 14.71 26.41
N GLY A 159 27.84 14.86 27.64
CA GLY A 159 28.20 15.91 28.56
C GLY A 159 29.70 16.01 28.85
N ASP A 160 30.15 17.26 28.89
CA ASP A 160 31.32 17.64 29.63
C ASP A 160 31.00 17.42 31.12
N SER A 161 31.64 16.42 31.71
CA SER A 161 31.62 16.13 33.13
C SER A 161 33.02 15.73 33.54
N ARG A 162 33.88 16.72 33.74
CA ARG A 162 34.77 16.88 34.91
C ARG A 162 35.66 18.12 34.77
#